data_AF-A0A7W1M625-F1
#
_entry.id   AF-A0A7W1M625-F1
#
_cell.length_a   1.000
_cell.length_b   1.000
_cell.length_c   1.000
_cell.angle_alpha   90.00
_cell.angle_beta   90.00
_cell.angle_gamma   90.00
#
_symmetry.space_group_name_H-M   'P 1'
#
loop_
_entity.id
_entity.type
_entity.pdbx_description
1 polymer ?
#
loop_
_entity_poly.entity_id
_entity_poly.type
_entity_poly.pdbx_seq_one_letter_code
_entity_poly.pdbx_strand_id
1 'polypeptide(L)'
;MAVPTESSAGPELTLAQVAARAQVSPPTVKRWLARGLVPGFEGRWTPSALAYVRVVARLRARGHSLQDIKRASDRGQLAIGPIENLLSGEEPRHTLKDAARASGLDAELIKRIYATMGLGLLPREGVGEEDLQILRYASSVLNAGFPLPAFLQLMRVYGQVIAQIADAEVRLIHLYVHEPLMRAGVPSVEIAEEMEGLAREVFPFAAPFMNYLHGRLLAQFVEQDMIGHMESDIGEAALQEGRLRVAIAFADLAGYARLTVERGDEAAVGAVERFARAVAETLPVDARVIKTLGDEVMVIGADPGALSAWAVGLQGAVAPGEPPP
;
A
#
# COMPACT_ATOMS: atom_id res chain seq x y z
N MET A 1 1.68 29.11 26.57
CA MET A 1 1.91 30.18 25.58
C MET A 1 1.49 29.59 24.23
N ALA A 2 0.32 29.96 23.73
CA ALA A 2 -0.28 29.35 22.55
C ALA A 2 0.51 29.75 21.30
N VAL A 3 0.95 28.75 20.54
CA VAL A 3 1.53 28.94 19.20
C VAL A 3 0.37 29.24 18.25
N PRO A 4 0.41 30.30 17.43
CA PRO A 4 -0.64 30.56 16.46
C PRO A 4 -0.61 29.46 15.39
N THR A 5 -1.75 28.82 15.15
CA THR A 5 -1.97 27.95 13.99
C THR A 5 -1.95 28.80 12.73
N GLU A 6 -0.80 28.87 12.05
CA GLU A 6 -0.76 29.29 10.66
C GLU A 6 -1.56 28.27 9.84
N SER A 7 -2.72 28.71 9.35
CA SER A 7 -3.50 28.02 8.33
C SER A 7 -2.60 27.75 7.13
N SER A 8 -2.19 26.50 6.91
CA SER A 8 -1.44 26.09 5.71
C SER A 8 -2.38 26.09 4.49
N ALA A 9 -2.82 27.27 4.08
CA ALA A 9 -3.47 27.46 2.79
C ALA A 9 -2.38 27.35 1.72
N GLY A 10 -2.31 26.20 1.04
CA GLY A 10 -1.45 26.02 -0.13
C GLY A 10 -1.69 27.12 -1.20
N PRO A 11 -0.77 27.30 -2.15
CA PRO A 11 -0.83 28.37 -3.13
C PRO A 11 -2.16 28.36 -3.89
N GLU A 12 -2.77 29.54 -4.03
CA GLU A 12 -4.02 29.71 -4.77
C GLU A 12 -3.81 29.36 -6.25
N LEU A 13 -4.61 28.43 -6.76
CA LEU A 13 -4.52 27.98 -8.15
C LEU A 13 -5.35 28.87 -9.07
N THR A 14 -4.93 29.00 -10.32
CA THR A 14 -5.77 29.58 -11.37
C THR A 14 -6.69 28.51 -11.95
N LEU A 15 -7.85 28.92 -12.48
CA LEU A 15 -8.74 28.02 -13.22
C LEU A 15 -8.02 27.28 -14.36
N ALA A 16 -7.09 27.96 -15.03
CA ALA A 16 -6.29 27.37 -16.11
C ALA A 16 -5.41 26.23 -15.60
N GLN A 17 -4.74 26.42 -14.47
CA GLN A 17 -3.94 25.37 -13.82
C GLN A 17 -4.82 24.21 -13.34
N VAL A 18 -5.98 24.49 -12.73
CA VAL A 18 -6.92 23.44 -12.30
C VAL A 18 -7.39 22.61 -13.50
N ALA A 19 -7.79 23.27 -14.59
CA ALA A 19 -8.26 22.61 -15.80
C ALA A 19 -7.16 21.76 -16.45
N ALA A 20 -5.95 22.31 -16.57
CA ALA A 20 -4.80 21.60 -17.12
C ALA A 20 -4.47 20.34 -16.30
N ARG A 21 -4.42 20.45 -14.96
CA ARG A 21 -4.11 19.33 -14.06
C ARG A 21 -5.20 18.27 -14.04
N ALA A 22 -6.46 18.66 -14.20
CA ALA A 22 -7.58 17.73 -14.36
C ALA A 22 -7.76 17.21 -15.80
N GLN A 23 -6.91 17.63 -16.75
CA GLN A 23 -6.96 17.27 -18.17
C GLN A 23 -8.32 17.56 -18.83
N VAL A 24 -8.92 18.68 -18.45
CA VAL A 24 -10.19 19.16 -19.02
C VAL A 24 -10.08 20.62 -19.41
N SER A 25 -11.04 21.12 -20.18
CA SER A 25 -11.06 22.52 -20.56
C SER A 25 -11.54 23.42 -19.40
N PRO A 26 -11.05 24.66 -19.26
CA PRO A 26 -11.57 25.62 -18.28
C PRO A 26 -13.10 25.80 -18.30
N PRO A 27 -13.77 25.82 -19.47
CA PRO A 27 -15.24 25.84 -19.53
C PRO A 27 -15.89 24.59 -18.93
N THR A 28 -15.25 23.42 -19.04
CA THR A 28 -15.74 22.17 -18.43
C THR A 28 -15.70 22.25 -16.91
N VAL A 29 -14.60 22.77 -16.34
CA VAL A 29 -14.49 22.98 -14.88
C VAL A 29 -15.56 23.97 -14.40
N LYS A 30 -15.76 25.11 -15.08
CA LYS A 30 -16.83 26.07 -14.76
C LYS A 30 -18.23 25.41 -14.77
N ARG A 31 -18.49 24.54 -15.76
CA ARG A 31 -19.77 23.81 -15.85
C ARG A 31 -19.97 22.84 -14.68
N TRP A 32 -18.92 22.18 -14.22
CA TRP A 32 -19.00 21.29 -13.05
C TRP A 32 -19.23 22.07 -11.76
N LEU A 33 -18.54 23.21 -11.60
CA LEU A 33 -18.75 24.12 -10.49
C LEU A 33 -20.21 24.61 -10.43
N ALA A 34 -20.76 25.06 -11.56
CA ALA A 34 -22.16 25.50 -11.66
C ALA A 34 -23.18 24.40 -11.33
N ARG A 35 -22.79 23.11 -11.39
CA ARG A 35 -23.62 21.97 -11.01
C ARG A 35 -23.40 21.50 -9.57
N GLY A 36 -22.59 22.22 -8.79
CA GLY A 36 -22.28 21.89 -7.40
C GLY A 36 -21.47 20.60 -7.26
N LEU A 37 -20.60 20.27 -8.22
CA LEU A 37 -19.76 19.07 -8.21
C LEU A 37 -18.37 19.30 -7.59
N VAL A 38 -18.11 20.51 -7.07
CA VAL A 38 -16.84 20.89 -6.45
C VAL A 38 -17.14 21.49 -5.07
N PRO A 39 -17.58 20.67 -4.09
CA PRO A 39 -17.78 21.14 -2.73
C PRO A 39 -16.42 21.58 -2.15
N GLY A 40 -16.34 22.80 -1.60
CA GLY A 40 -15.08 23.40 -1.11
C GLY A 40 -14.49 24.50 -2.00
N PHE A 41 -15.13 24.86 -3.12
CA PHE A 41 -14.82 26.10 -3.83
C PHE A 41 -15.54 27.28 -3.18
N GLU A 42 -14.81 28.08 -2.40
CA GLU A 42 -15.29 29.31 -1.76
C GLU A 42 -14.74 30.57 -2.46
N GLY A 43 -14.85 30.60 -3.79
CA GLY A 43 -14.33 31.69 -4.61
C GLY A 43 -12.83 31.61 -4.92
N ARG A 44 -12.10 30.68 -4.30
CA ARG A 44 -10.68 30.42 -4.53
C ARG A 44 -10.44 28.96 -4.91
N TRP A 45 -9.50 28.71 -5.82
CA TRP A 45 -9.10 27.34 -6.16
C TRP A 45 -8.02 26.86 -5.22
N THR A 46 -8.41 25.99 -4.31
CA THR A 46 -7.51 25.30 -3.39
C THR A 46 -7.10 23.94 -3.96
N PRO A 47 -6.04 23.31 -3.42
CA PRO A 47 -5.70 21.94 -3.77
C PRO A 47 -6.85 20.94 -3.51
N SER A 48 -7.64 21.14 -2.45
CA SER A 48 -8.85 20.35 -2.17
C SER A 48 -9.89 20.50 -3.29
N ALA A 49 -10.16 21.73 -3.75
CA ALA A 49 -11.05 21.96 -4.90
C ALA A 49 -10.54 21.30 -6.18
N LEU A 50 -9.23 21.31 -6.43
CA LEU A 50 -8.62 20.57 -7.54
C LEU A 50 -8.84 19.05 -7.42
N ALA A 51 -8.70 18.48 -6.22
CA ALA A 51 -8.92 17.05 -6.00
C ALA A 51 -10.36 16.63 -6.38
N TYR A 52 -11.37 17.40 -5.98
CA TYR A 52 -12.76 17.18 -6.42
C TYR A 52 -12.90 17.21 -7.95
N VAL A 53 -12.28 18.18 -8.63
CA VAL A 53 -12.30 18.25 -10.10
C VAL A 53 -11.64 17.01 -10.72
N ARG A 54 -10.53 16.51 -10.17
CA ARG A 54 -9.86 15.27 -10.64
C ARG A 54 -10.73 14.04 -10.45
N VAL A 55 -11.44 13.92 -9.32
CA VAL A 55 -12.37 12.81 -9.08
C VAL A 55 -13.52 12.85 -10.08
N VAL A 56 -14.14 14.02 -10.29
CA VAL A 56 -15.22 14.20 -11.29
C VAL A 56 -14.73 13.84 -12.69
N ALA A 57 -13.51 14.26 -13.08
CA ALA A 57 -12.92 13.91 -14.37
C ALA A 57 -12.74 12.40 -14.53
N ARG A 58 -12.21 11.73 -13.50
CA ARG A 58 -11.99 10.27 -13.47
C ARG A 58 -13.30 9.47 -13.53
N LEU A 59 -14.36 9.92 -12.88
CA LEU A 59 -15.68 9.29 -12.96
C LEU A 59 -16.34 9.52 -14.32
N ARG A 60 -16.17 10.72 -14.90
CA ARG A 60 -16.65 11.01 -16.26
C ARG A 60 -15.96 10.17 -17.32
N ALA A 61 -14.65 9.96 -17.21
CA ALA A 61 -13.89 9.10 -18.13
C ALA A 61 -14.35 7.62 -18.08
N ARG A 62 -14.93 7.19 -16.96
CA ARG A 62 -15.53 5.85 -16.78
C ARG A 62 -16.99 5.75 -17.22
N GLY A 63 -17.55 6.82 -17.80
CA GLY A 63 -18.91 6.82 -18.36
C GLY A 63 -20.02 7.26 -17.39
N HIS A 64 -19.71 7.58 -16.13
CA HIS A 64 -20.75 8.02 -15.17
C HIS A 64 -21.35 9.37 -15.57
N SER A 65 -22.67 9.54 -15.42
CA SER A 65 -23.32 10.82 -15.71
C SER A 65 -23.03 11.86 -14.63
N LEU A 66 -23.09 13.16 -14.98
CA LEU A 66 -22.89 14.23 -13.98
C LEU A 66 -23.98 14.21 -12.89
N GLN A 67 -25.18 13.69 -13.19
CA GLN A 67 -26.25 13.53 -12.20
C GLN A 67 -25.91 12.42 -11.20
N ASP A 68 -25.36 11.30 -11.67
CA ASP A 68 -24.97 10.20 -10.78
C ASP A 68 -23.84 10.62 -9.85
N ILE A 69 -22.85 11.34 -10.40
CA ILE A 69 -21.74 11.89 -9.62
C ILE A 69 -22.26 12.89 -8.57
N LYS A 70 -23.22 13.77 -8.93
CA LYS A 70 -23.81 14.71 -7.97
C LYS A 70 -24.56 13.98 -6.86
N ARG A 71 -25.36 12.96 -7.19
CA ARG A 71 -26.08 12.16 -6.18
C ARG A 71 -25.13 11.41 -5.25
N ALA A 72 -24.01 10.89 -5.77
CA ALA A 72 -22.97 10.27 -4.96
C ALA A 72 -22.30 11.31 -4.03
N SER A 73 -22.04 12.51 -4.54
CA SER A 73 -21.47 13.63 -3.77
C SER A 73 -22.34 14.03 -2.59
N ASP A 74 -23.65 14.18 -2.85
CA ASP A 74 -24.64 14.59 -1.86
C ASP A 74 -24.86 13.55 -0.78
N ARG A 75 -24.46 12.30 -1.03
CA ARG A 75 -24.53 11.17 -0.09
C ARG A 75 -23.22 10.90 0.65
N GLY A 76 -22.23 11.78 0.54
CA GLY A 76 -20.94 11.65 1.24
C GLY A 76 -19.90 10.78 0.55
N GLN A 77 -20.23 10.13 -0.57
CA GLN A 77 -19.33 9.19 -1.25
C GLN A 77 -18.13 9.86 -1.96
N LEU A 78 -18.04 11.20 -1.94
CA LEU A 78 -16.97 11.98 -2.55
C LEU A 78 -16.07 12.71 -1.54
N ALA A 79 -16.14 12.41 -0.25
CA ALA A 79 -15.32 13.01 0.82
C ALA A 79 -13.79 12.68 0.75
N ILE A 80 -13.27 12.39 -0.44
CA ILE A 80 -11.90 11.88 -0.69
C ILE A 80 -10.95 13.01 -1.13
N GLY A 81 -11.48 14.17 -1.52
CA GLY A 81 -10.70 15.29 -2.06
C GLY A 81 -9.57 15.80 -1.12
N PRO A 82 -9.86 16.10 0.16
CA PRO A 82 -8.85 16.56 1.11
C PRO A 82 -7.74 15.52 1.39
N ILE A 83 -8.10 14.24 1.45
CA ILE A 83 -7.16 13.13 1.71
C ILE A 83 -6.23 12.92 0.51
N GLU A 84 -6.75 13.00 -0.72
CA GLU A 84 -5.91 12.97 -1.93
C GLU A 84 -4.86 14.08 -1.92
N ASN A 85 -5.16 15.24 -1.34
CA ASN A 85 -4.20 16.33 -1.24
C ASN A 85 -3.14 16.09 -0.15
N LEU A 86 -3.49 15.47 0.98
CA LEU A 86 -2.50 15.07 1.98
C LEU A 86 -1.54 13.99 1.45
N LEU A 87 -2.04 13.12 0.57
CA LEU A 87 -1.28 12.01 -0.01
C LEU A 87 -0.54 12.38 -1.30
N SER A 88 -0.99 13.40 -2.02
CA SER A 88 -0.26 13.93 -3.16
C SER A 88 0.90 14.75 -2.60
N GLY A 89 2.13 14.25 -2.76
CA GLY A 89 3.34 14.98 -2.37
C GLY A 89 3.47 16.35 -3.05
N GLU A 90 4.61 17.02 -2.82
CA GLU A 90 4.86 18.35 -3.39
C GLU A 90 4.55 18.43 -4.89
N GLU A 91 4.07 19.59 -5.36
CA GLU A 91 3.76 19.79 -6.76
C GLU A 91 4.93 19.33 -7.65
N PRO A 92 4.70 18.51 -8.68
CA PRO A 92 5.76 18.05 -9.55
C PRO A 92 6.43 19.23 -10.27
N ARG A 93 7.73 19.36 -10.07
CA ARG A 93 8.55 20.51 -10.54
C ARG A 93 9.44 20.16 -11.72
N HIS A 94 9.74 18.88 -11.93
CA HIS A 94 10.77 18.44 -12.87
C HIS A 94 10.17 17.65 -14.03
N THR A 95 10.69 17.89 -15.23
CA THR A 95 10.42 17.00 -16.37
C THR A 95 11.23 15.72 -16.23
N LEU A 96 10.86 14.66 -16.96
CA LEU A 96 11.68 13.44 -17.04
C LEU A 96 13.12 13.74 -17.48
N LYS A 97 13.29 14.71 -18.37
CA LYS A 97 14.61 15.13 -18.86
C LYS A 97 15.44 15.78 -17.75
N ASP A 98 14.81 16.58 -16.91
CA ASP A 98 15.48 17.21 -15.77
C ASP A 98 15.82 16.16 -14.71
N ALA A 99 14.91 15.21 -14.45
CA ALA A 99 15.15 14.09 -13.55
C ALA A 99 16.30 13.19 -14.01
N ALA A 100 16.38 12.87 -15.31
CA ALA A 100 17.49 12.12 -15.89
C ALA A 100 18.83 12.85 -15.71
N ARG A 101 18.86 14.16 -16.01
CA ARG A 101 20.06 14.98 -15.81
C ARG A 101 20.50 15.03 -14.35
N ALA A 102 19.56 15.23 -13.43
CA ALA A 102 19.86 15.43 -12.02
C ALA A 102 20.19 14.12 -11.26
N SER A 103 19.64 12.98 -11.67
CA SER A 103 19.94 11.67 -11.09
C SER A 103 21.13 10.97 -11.75
N GLY A 104 21.48 11.35 -12.98
CA GLY A 104 22.46 10.66 -13.81
C GLY A 104 21.96 9.34 -14.41
N LEU A 105 20.67 9.01 -14.23
CA LEU A 105 20.04 7.83 -14.79
C LEU A 105 19.48 8.11 -16.19
N ASP A 106 19.57 7.13 -17.08
CA ASP A 106 18.91 7.21 -18.39
C ASP A 106 17.37 7.27 -18.24
N ALA A 107 16.71 8.02 -19.13
CA ALA A 107 15.27 8.23 -19.08
C ALA A 107 14.47 6.92 -19.22
N GLU A 108 14.94 5.94 -20.01
CA GLU A 108 14.31 4.64 -20.12
C GLU A 108 14.50 3.79 -18.86
N LEU A 109 15.66 3.91 -18.21
CA LEU A 109 15.88 3.27 -16.91
C LEU A 109 14.95 3.86 -15.84
N ILE A 110 14.76 5.18 -15.81
CA ILE A 110 13.81 5.83 -14.90
C ILE A 110 12.39 5.28 -15.12
N LYS A 111 11.91 5.27 -16.37
CA LYS A 111 10.59 4.69 -16.71
C LYS A 111 10.48 3.24 -16.26
N ARG A 112 11.54 2.45 -16.46
CA ARG A 112 11.59 1.04 -16.06
C ARG A 112 11.52 0.88 -14.54
N ILE A 113 12.18 1.74 -13.77
CA ILE A 113 12.11 1.73 -12.30
C ILE A 113 10.67 2.01 -11.84
N TYR A 114 10.03 3.07 -12.34
CA TYR A 114 8.63 3.38 -12.01
C TYR A 114 7.65 2.27 -12.40
N ALA A 115 7.79 1.72 -13.61
CA ALA A 115 6.96 0.61 -14.05
C ALA A 115 7.13 -0.63 -13.16
N THR A 116 8.36 -0.87 -12.69
CA THR A 116 8.69 -2.01 -11.81
C THR A 116 8.09 -1.85 -10.41
N MET A 117 8.03 -0.63 -9.90
CA MET A 117 7.35 -0.29 -8.63
C MET A 117 5.82 -0.28 -8.75
N GLY A 118 5.25 -0.45 -9.96
CA GLY A 118 3.81 -0.43 -10.19
C GLY A 118 3.20 0.96 -10.33
N LEU A 119 4.01 2.02 -10.39
CA LEU A 119 3.55 3.42 -10.40
C LEU A 119 3.18 3.97 -11.80
N GLY A 120 2.91 3.09 -12.77
CA GLY A 120 2.72 3.48 -14.17
C GLY A 120 4.00 4.03 -14.80
N LEU A 121 3.94 4.47 -16.07
CA LEU A 121 5.12 4.89 -16.85
C LEU A 121 5.73 6.25 -16.44
N LEU A 122 5.26 6.87 -15.35
CA LEU A 122 5.70 8.08 -14.64
C LEU A 122 4.48 8.65 -13.88
N PRO A 123 4.65 9.41 -12.78
CA PRO A 123 3.56 10.25 -12.31
C PRO A 123 3.17 11.18 -13.46
N ARG A 124 1.90 11.12 -13.89
CA ARG A 124 1.39 11.85 -15.08
C ARG A 124 1.54 13.38 -14.97
N GLU A 125 1.96 13.85 -13.80
CA GLU A 125 2.03 15.26 -13.42
C GLU A 125 3.48 15.79 -13.43
N GLY A 126 4.49 14.93 -13.60
CA GLY A 126 5.93 15.27 -13.56
C GLY A 126 6.64 14.58 -12.40
N VAL A 127 7.93 14.90 -12.19
CA VAL A 127 8.76 14.33 -11.11
C VAL A 127 8.83 15.34 -9.96
N GLY A 128 8.40 14.94 -8.77
CA GLY A 128 8.52 15.72 -7.54
C GLY A 128 9.96 15.74 -6.98
N GLU A 129 10.20 16.49 -5.90
CA GLU A 129 11.50 16.46 -5.22
C GLU A 129 11.77 15.11 -4.53
N GLU A 130 10.75 14.52 -3.91
CA GLU A 130 10.84 13.20 -3.29
C GLU A 130 11.15 12.11 -4.32
N ASP A 131 10.43 12.12 -5.44
CA ASP A 131 10.71 11.27 -6.59
C ASP A 131 12.17 11.38 -7.03
N LEU A 132 12.66 12.62 -7.18
CA LEU A 132 14.03 12.87 -7.62
C LEU A 132 15.05 12.38 -6.59
N GLN A 133 14.74 12.51 -5.30
CA GLN A 133 15.58 11.98 -4.23
C GLN A 133 15.66 10.44 -4.28
N ILE A 134 14.55 9.75 -4.54
CA ILE A 134 14.55 8.29 -4.76
C ILE A 134 15.39 7.91 -5.97
N LEU A 135 15.30 8.65 -7.07
CA LEU A 135 16.15 8.41 -8.26
C LEU A 135 17.65 8.63 -7.97
N ARG A 136 18.01 9.61 -7.13
CA ARG A 136 19.38 9.80 -6.67
C ARG A 136 19.87 8.61 -5.84
N TYR A 137 19.05 8.08 -4.93
CA TYR A 137 19.40 6.88 -4.17
C TYR A 137 19.56 5.64 -5.06
N ALA A 138 18.67 5.45 -6.03
CA ALA A 138 18.80 4.38 -7.02
C ALA A 138 20.12 4.48 -7.79
N SER A 139 20.50 5.69 -8.22
CA SER A 139 21.79 5.96 -8.87
C SER A 139 22.97 5.59 -7.97
N SER A 140 22.95 6.00 -6.69
CA SER A 140 24.00 5.65 -5.72
C SER A 140 24.16 4.13 -5.54
N VAL A 141 23.06 3.38 -5.42
CA VAL A 141 23.08 1.92 -5.26
C VAL A 141 23.67 1.22 -6.49
N LEU A 142 23.29 1.66 -7.69
CA LEU A 142 23.83 1.08 -8.94
C LEU A 142 25.31 1.44 -9.13
N ASN A 143 25.71 2.66 -8.81
CA ASN A 143 27.11 3.10 -8.89
C ASN A 143 28.01 2.39 -7.86
N ALA A 144 27.45 1.92 -6.74
CA ALA A 144 28.16 1.07 -5.78
C ALA A 144 28.37 -0.38 -6.28
N GLY A 145 27.89 -0.71 -7.48
CA GLY A 145 28.10 -2.02 -8.12
C GLY A 145 26.95 -3.02 -7.91
N PHE A 146 25.83 -2.60 -7.30
CA PHE A 146 24.69 -3.51 -7.14
C PHE A 146 24.08 -3.87 -8.51
N PRO A 147 23.90 -5.16 -8.84
CA PRO A 147 23.47 -5.56 -10.17
C PRO A 147 22.08 -5.02 -10.53
N LEU A 148 21.96 -4.34 -11.68
CA LEU A 148 20.69 -3.78 -12.15
C LEU A 148 19.53 -4.81 -12.19
N PRO A 149 19.70 -6.07 -12.63
CA PRO A 149 18.63 -7.06 -12.58
C PRO A 149 18.13 -7.34 -11.16
N ALA A 150 19.04 -7.45 -10.19
CA ALA A 150 18.70 -7.67 -8.78
C ALA A 150 18.03 -6.43 -8.17
N PHE A 151 18.51 -5.23 -8.50
CA PHE A 151 17.89 -3.96 -8.11
C PHE A 151 16.42 -3.89 -8.54
N LEU A 152 16.16 -4.14 -9.82
CA LEU A 152 14.80 -4.11 -10.36
C LEU A 152 13.92 -5.21 -9.75
N GLN A 153 14.47 -6.41 -9.49
CA GLN A 153 13.73 -7.45 -8.80
C GLN A 153 13.32 -7.00 -7.38
N LEU A 154 14.23 -6.38 -6.64
CA LEU A 154 13.94 -5.86 -5.30
C LEU A 154 12.88 -4.73 -5.33
N MET A 155 13.01 -3.79 -6.27
CA MET A 155 12.01 -2.72 -6.47
C MET A 155 10.62 -3.27 -6.80
N ARG A 156 10.54 -4.41 -7.51
CA ARG A 156 9.26 -5.08 -7.78
C ARG A 156 8.62 -5.60 -6.52
N VAL A 157 9.41 -6.26 -5.66
CA VAL A 157 8.92 -6.80 -4.38
C VAL A 157 8.43 -5.66 -3.49
N TYR A 158 9.22 -4.58 -3.33
CA TYR A 158 8.77 -3.40 -2.60
C TYR A 158 7.47 -2.83 -3.17
N GLY A 159 7.40 -2.62 -4.50
CA GLY A 159 6.20 -2.09 -5.15
C GLY A 159 4.95 -2.94 -4.88
N GLN A 160 5.07 -4.26 -4.95
CA GLN A 160 3.96 -5.19 -4.69
C GLN A 160 3.51 -5.16 -3.23
N VAL A 161 4.44 -5.24 -2.28
CA VAL A 161 4.11 -5.28 -0.84
C VAL A 161 3.57 -3.93 -0.37
N ILE A 162 4.18 -2.82 -0.77
CA ILE A 162 3.71 -1.48 -0.41
C ILE A 162 2.32 -1.20 -1.02
N ALA A 163 2.07 -1.63 -2.27
CA ALA A 163 0.74 -1.50 -2.86
C ALA A 163 -0.32 -2.31 -2.09
N GLN A 164 0.03 -3.50 -1.61
CA GLN A 164 -0.85 -4.32 -0.77
C GLN A 164 -1.14 -3.65 0.58
N ILE A 165 -0.11 -3.08 1.23
CA ILE A 165 -0.27 -2.32 2.47
C ILE A 165 -1.19 -1.12 2.25
N ALA A 166 -0.93 -0.33 1.20
CA ALA A 166 -1.74 0.86 0.88
C ALA A 166 -3.21 0.51 0.57
N ASP A 167 -3.49 -0.59 -0.16
CA ASP A 167 -4.87 -1.05 -0.38
C ASP A 167 -5.56 -1.42 0.94
N ALA A 168 -4.84 -2.13 1.82
CA ALA A 168 -5.35 -2.52 3.13
C ALA A 168 -5.63 -1.29 4.01
N GLU A 169 -4.72 -0.32 4.07
CA GLU A 169 -4.90 0.93 4.83
C GLU A 169 -6.14 1.69 4.36
N VAL A 170 -6.28 1.93 3.04
CA VAL A 170 -7.44 2.62 2.47
C VAL A 170 -8.73 1.86 2.75
N ARG A 171 -8.72 0.53 2.61
CA ARG A 171 -9.89 -0.33 2.84
C ARG A 171 -10.31 -0.35 4.30
N LEU A 172 -9.36 -0.49 5.23
CA LEU A 172 -9.65 -0.51 6.66
C LEU A 172 -10.20 0.83 7.13
N ILE A 173 -9.60 1.94 6.69
CA ILE A 173 -10.13 3.28 6.98
C ILE A 173 -11.54 3.45 6.38
N HIS A 174 -11.79 2.94 5.17
CA HIS A 174 -13.12 2.98 4.58
C HIS A 174 -14.16 2.23 5.42
N LEU A 175 -13.85 1.00 5.82
CA LEU A 175 -14.79 0.12 6.54
C LEU A 175 -15.00 0.53 8.01
N TYR A 176 -13.95 0.97 8.69
CA TYR A 176 -13.97 1.23 10.14
C TYR A 176 -14.12 2.69 10.53
N VAL A 177 -13.95 3.63 9.59
CA VAL A 177 -14.09 5.06 9.85
C VAL A 177 -15.16 5.68 8.95
N HIS A 178 -14.99 5.57 7.63
CA HIS A 178 -15.87 6.24 6.68
C HIS A 178 -17.31 5.68 6.67
N GLU A 179 -17.48 4.36 6.53
CA GLU A 179 -18.80 3.73 6.50
C GLU A 179 -19.62 3.91 7.80
N PRO A 180 -19.04 3.79 9.01
CA PRO A 180 -19.75 4.11 10.25
C PRO A 180 -20.25 5.55 10.32
N LEU A 181 -19.42 6.54 9.94
CA LEU A 181 -19.82 7.96 9.91
C LEU A 181 -20.96 8.20 8.92
N MET A 182 -20.89 7.58 7.74
CA MET A 182 -21.99 7.62 6.76
C MET A 182 -23.29 7.02 7.32
N ARG A 183 -23.21 5.86 8.00
CA ARG A 183 -24.38 5.21 8.61
C ARG A 183 -24.99 6.04 9.75
N ALA A 184 -24.17 6.81 10.46
CA ALA A 184 -24.61 7.74 11.49
C ALA A 184 -25.24 9.03 10.91
N GLY A 185 -25.23 9.22 9.59
CA GLY A 185 -25.81 10.38 8.92
C GLY A 185 -24.98 11.65 9.04
N VAL A 186 -23.68 11.52 9.34
CA VAL A 186 -22.77 12.68 9.45
C VAL A 186 -22.65 13.38 8.10
N PRO A 187 -22.76 14.73 8.04
CA PRO A 187 -22.56 15.49 6.81
C PRO A 187 -21.19 15.24 6.16
N SER A 188 -21.15 15.17 4.83
CA SER A 188 -19.93 14.85 4.05
C SER A 188 -18.72 15.74 4.36
N VAL A 189 -18.96 17.01 4.72
CA VAL A 189 -17.89 17.97 5.06
C VAL A 189 -17.24 17.59 6.39
N GLU A 190 -18.05 17.26 7.40
CA GLU A 190 -17.57 16.84 8.72
C GLU A 190 -16.86 15.48 8.63
N ILE A 191 -17.35 14.54 7.80
CA ILE A 191 -16.63 13.30 7.50
C ILE A 191 -15.25 13.59 6.90
N ALA A 192 -15.16 14.54 5.97
CA ALA A 192 -13.89 14.89 5.34
C ALA A 192 -12.91 15.53 6.34
N GLU A 193 -13.40 16.37 7.26
CA GLU A 193 -12.62 16.98 8.33
C GLU A 193 -12.09 15.93 9.32
N GLU A 194 -12.94 15.00 9.75
CA GLU A 194 -12.55 13.87 10.62
C GLU A 194 -11.47 13.01 9.97
N MET A 195 -11.63 12.68 8.68
CA MET A 195 -10.66 11.88 7.94
C MET A 195 -9.35 12.63 7.72
N GLU A 196 -9.39 13.94 7.50
CA GLU A 196 -8.19 14.79 7.41
C GLU A 196 -7.44 14.81 8.75
N GLY A 197 -8.17 14.96 9.86
CA GLY A 197 -7.63 14.91 11.22
C GLY A 197 -6.93 13.58 11.50
N LEU A 198 -7.61 12.47 11.22
CA LEU A 198 -7.04 11.13 11.40
C LEU A 198 -5.80 10.92 10.53
N ALA A 199 -5.82 11.33 9.26
CA ALA A 199 -4.66 11.23 8.38
C ALA A 199 -3.46 12.02 8.93
N ARG A 200 -3.69 13.22 9.48
CA ARG A 200 -2.63 14.06 10.07
C ARG A 200 -2.01 13.43 11.31
N GLU A 201 -2.77 12.67 12.09
CA GLU A 201 -2.27 11.97 13.28
C GLU A 201 -1.58 10.63 12.93
N VAL A 202 -2.12 9.88 11.96
CA VAL A 202 -1.66 8.53 11.61
C VAL A 202 -0.48 8.55 10.63
N PHE A 203 -0.45 9.46 9.64
CA PHE A 203 0.61 9.46 8.62
C PHE A 203 2.03 9.62 9.19
N PRO A 204 2.27 10.48 10.20
CA PRO A 204 3.60 10.58 10.81
C PRO A 204 4.10 9.28 11.46
N PHE A 205 3.20 8.36 11.82
CA PHE A 205 3.57 7.06 12.41
C PHE A 205 4.02 6.03 11.36
N ALA A 206 3.46 6.08 10.14
CA ALA A 206 3.66 5.05 9.12
C ALA A 206 5.15 4.87 8.75
N ALA A 207 5.86 5.96 8.45
CA ALA A 207 7.27 5.88 8.04
C ALA A 207 8.20 5.37 9.16
N PRO A 208 8.14 5.88 10.42
CA PRO A 208 8.89 5.32 11.54
C PRO A 208 8.59 3.85 11.80
N PHE A 209 7.32 3.44 11.75
CA PHE A 209 6.92 2.06 11.96
C PHE A 209 7.49 1.13 10.89
N MET A 210 7.36 1.50 9.61
CA MET A 210 7.92 0.74 8.50
C MET A 210 9.44 0.62 8.61
N ASN A 211 10.13 1.69 8.97
CA ASN A 211 11.58 1.66 9.17
C ASN A 211 11.99 0.75 10.34
N TYR A 212 11.27 0.83 11.47
CA TYR A 212 11.49 -0.03 12.63
C TYR A 212 11.29 -1.51 12.28
N LEU A 213 10.14 -1.85 11.68
CA LEU A 213 9.80 -3.22 11.33
C LEU A 213 10.75 -3.79 10.28
N HIS A 214 11.05 -3.01 9.24
CA HIS A 214 12.01 -3.40 8.20
C HIS A 214 13.39 -3.69 8.80
N GLY A 215 13.90 -2.81 9.67
CA GLY A 215 15.19 -3.02 10.33
C GLY A 215 15.20 -4.26 11.22
N ARG A 216 14.11 -4.51 11.97
CA ARG A 216 13.98 -5.68 12.84
C ARG A 216 13.94 -6.99 12.07
N LEU A 217 13.14 -7.04 11.00
CA LEU A 217 13.04 -8.22 10.13
C LEU A 217 14.35 -8.46 9.38
N LEU A 218 15.01 -7.40 8.87
CA LEU A 218 16.29 -7.53 8.19
C LEU A 218 17.35 -8.11 9.14
N ALA A 219 17.43 -7.62 10.38
CA ALA A 219 18.35 -8.17 11.37
C ALA A 219 18.09 -9.67 11.64
N GLN A 220 16.83 -10.07 11.76
CA GLN A 220 16.44 -11.47 11.91
C GLN A 220 16.85 -12.33 10.70
N PHE A 221 16.60 -11.85 9.48
CA PHE A 221 16.96 -12.61 8.27
C PHE A 221 18.48 -12.70 8.06
N VAL A 222 19.24 -11.65 8.39
CA VAL A 222 20.71 -11.69 8.34
C VAL A 222 21.27 -12.67 9.37
N GLU A 223 20.73 -12.68 10.59
CA GLU A 223 21.12 -13.66 11.62
C GLU A 223 20.85 -15.10 11.15
N GLN A 224 19.67 -15.36 10.58
CA GLN A 224 19.32 -16.67 10.03
C GLN A 224 20.21 -17.08 8.86
N ASP A 225 20.54 -16.16 7.95
CA ASP A 225 21.43 -16.43 6.82
C ASP A 225 22.85 -16.78 7.30
N MET A 226 23.38 -16.04 8.28
CA MET A 226 24.67 -16.35 8.90
C MET A 226 24.67 -17.72 9.61
N ILE A 227 23.61 -18.05 10.36
CA ILE A 227 23.48 -19.37 11.01
C ILE A 227 23.43 -20.47 9.95
N GLY A 228 22.64 -20.31 8.89
CA GLY A 228 22.56 -21.29 7.80
C GLY A 228 23.91 -21.48 7.09
N HIS A 229 24.69 -20.42 6.89
CA HIS A 229 26.05 -20.50 6.37
C HIS A 229 26.99 -21.26 7.32
N MET A 230 26.97 -20.94 8.63
CA MET A 230 27.79 -21.64 9.62
C MET A 230 27.42 -23.12 9.76
N GLU A 231 26.14 -23.48 9.71
CA GLU A 231 25.69 -24.88 9.71
C GLU A 231 26.15 -25.64 8.47
N SER A 232 26.20 -24.98 7.31
CA SER A 232 26.73 -25.56 6.07
C SER A 232 28.25 -25.79 6.10
N ASP A 233 28.99 -24.98 6.85
CA ASP A 233 30.43 -25.13 7.04
C ASP A 233 30.79 -26.20 8.10
N ILE A 234 29.90 -26.43 9.07
CA ILE A 234 30.08 -27.42 10.15
C ILE A 234 29.62 -28.83 9.73
N GLY A 235 28.66 -28.95 8.81
CA GLY A 235 28.22 -30.23 8.25
C GLY A 235 29.07 -30.69 7.07
N GLU A 236 29.50 -31.96 7.06
CA GLU A 236 30.30 -32.61 5.98
C GLU A 236 29.67 -32.64 4.57
N ALA A 237 28.56 -31.95 4.34
CA ALA A 237 27.98 -31.77 3.03
C ALA A 237 28.18 -30.32 2.59
N ALA A 238 29.31 -30.05 1.92
CA ALA A 238 29.48 -28.86 1.10
C ALA A 238 28.28 -28.74 0.16
N LEU A 239 27.29 -27.93 0.55
CA LEU A 239 26.17 -27.57 -0.32
C LEU A 239 26.79 -26.77 -1.46
N GLN A 240 26.80 -27.37 -2.65
CA GLN A 240 27.20 -26.69 -3.88
C GLN A 240 26.50 -25.33 -3.93
N GLU A 241 27.30 -24.26 -4.11
CA GLU A 241 26.87 -22.87 -4.16
C GLU A 241 25.52 -22.72 -4.90
N GLY A 242 24.52 -22.21 -4.19
CA GLY A 242 23.20 -21.87 -4.75
C GLY A 242 22.06 -22.88 -4.57
N ARG A 243 22.23 -23.97 -3.81
CA ARG A 243 21.12 -24.90 -3.47
C ARG A 243 20.95 -25.08 -1.96
N LEU A 244 19.99 -24.35 -1.38
CA LEU A 244 19.52 -24.58 -0.01
C LEU A 244 18.62 -25.84 0.02
N ARG A 245 18.94 -26.84 0.83
CA ARG A 245 18.02 -27.95 1.12
C ARG A 245 17.04 -27.47 2.19
N VAL A 246 15.76 -27.51 1.87
CA VAL A 246 14.67 -27.05 2.73
C VAL A 246 13.52 -28.03 2.70
N ALA A 247 12.81 -28.15 3.81
CA ALA A 247 11.50 -28.76 3.87
C ALA A 247 10.43 -27.69 3.60
N ILE A 248 9.40 -28.05 2.84
CA ILE A 248 8.26 -27.17 2.54
C ILE A 248 7.01 -27.89 3.03
N ALA A 249 6.20 -27.20 3.83
CA ALA A 249 4.90 -27.66 4.30
C ALA A 249 3.80 -26.72 3.79
N PHE A 250 2.70 -27.30 3.36
CA PHE A 250 1.46 -26.59 3.07
C PHE A 250 0.42 -27.06 4.09
N ALA A 251 -0.24 -26.12 4.75
CA ALA A 251 -1.35 -26.40 5.66
C ALA A 251 -2.56 -25.58 5.22
N ASP A 252 -3.74 -26.20 5.18
CA ASP A 252 -4.95 -25.64 4.58
C ASP A 252 -6.17 -26.01 5.43
N LEU A 253 -7.08 -25.05 5.68
CA LEU A 253 -8.28 -25.35 6.47
C LEU A 253 -9.28 -26.19 5.69
N ALA A 254 -9.39 -27.46 6.07
CA ALA A 254 -10.28 -28.41 5.42
C ALA A 254 -11.75 -27.96 5.47
N GLY A 255 -12.33 -27.65 4.30
CA GLY A 255 -13.75 -27.32 4.17
C GLY A 255 -14.10 -25.86 4.39
N TYR A 256 -13.13 -24.94 4.32
CA TYR A 256 -13.36 -23.49 4.32
C TYR A 256 -14.45 -23.04 3.34
N ALA A 257 -14.42 -23.54 2.10
CA ALA A 257 -15.44 -23.23 1.10
C ALA A 257 -16.88 -23.59 1.54
N ARG A 258 -17.03 -24.63 2.38
CA ARG A 258 -18.32 -25.03 2.95
C ARG A 258 -18.71 -24.16 4.15
N LEU A 259 -17.73 -23.75 4.95
CA LEU A 259 -17.92 -22.83 6.08
C LEU A 259 -18.47 -21.48 5.62
N THR A 260 -17.92 -20.92 4.53
CA THR A 260 -18.40 -19.66 3.93
C THR A 260 -19.87 -19.77 3.51
N VAL A 261 -20.29 -20.91 2.96
CA VAL A 261 -21.67 -21.15 2.51
C VAL A 261 -22.65 -21.38 3.67
N GLU A 262 -22.25 -22.14 4.70
CA GLU A 262 -23.14 -22.52 5.79
C GLU A 262 -23.21 -21.50 6.93
N ARG A 263 -22.13 -20.75 7.19
CA ARG A 263 -21.99 -19.86 8.35
C ARG A 263 -21.68 -18.40 8.01
N GLY A 264 -21.48 -18.08 6.73
CA GLY A 264 -21.25 -16.73 6.23
C GLY A 264 -19.79 -16.26 6.36
N ASP A 265 -19.49 -15.15 5.66
CA ASP A 265 -18.15 -14.63 5.46
C ASP A 265 -17.44 -14.23 6.77
N GLU A 266 -18.16 -13.65 7.74
CA GLU A 266 -17.58 -13.24 9.03
C GLU A 266 -17.04 -14.44 9.84
N ALA A 267 -17.78 -15.55 9.86
CA ALA A 267 -17.36 -16.77 10.54
C ALA A 267 -16.16 -17.42 9.86
N ALA A 268 -16.10 -17.35 8.53
CA ALA A 268 -14.99 -17.85 7.72
C ALA A 268 -13.71 -17.03 7.98
N VAL A 269 -13.80 -15.70 7.97
CA VAL A 269 -12.67 -14.80 8.30
C VAL A 269 -12.13 -15.08 9.70
N GLY A 270 -13.01 -15.24 10.69
CA GLY A 270 -12.58 -15.55 12.05
C GLY A 270 -11.82 -16.88 12.16
N ALA A 271 -12.19 -17.90 11.38
CA ALA A 271 -11.48 -19.18 11.35
C ALA A 271 -10.07 -19.04 10.74
N VAL A 272 -9.95 -18.28 9.66
CA VAL A 272 -8.65 -17.97 9.03
C VAL A 272 -7.74 -17.19 9.97
N GLU A 273 -8.26 -16.20 10.70
CA GLU A 273 -7.47 -15.44 11.67
C GLU A 273 -6.94 -16.31 12.82
N ARG A 274 -7.75 -17.25 13.32
CA ARG A 274 -7.32 -18.21 14.35
C ARG A 274 -6.26 -19.17 13.83
N PHE A 275 -6.45 -19.68 12.62
CA PHE A 275 -5.47 -20.52 11.94
C PHE A 275 -4.13 -19.81 11.73
N ALA A 276 -4.16 -18.60 11.17
CA ALA A 276 -2.96 -17.80 10.96
C ALA A 276 -2.22 -17.51 12.29
N ARG A 277 -2.97 -17.28 13.37
CA ARG A 277 -2.41 -17.12 14.71
C ARG A 277 -1.75 -18.39 15.23
N ALA A 278 -2.44 -19.54 15.13
CA ALA A 278 -1.88 -20.83 15.55
C ALA A 278 -0.58 -21.16 14.79
N VAL A 279 -0.55 -20.90 13.49
CA VAL A 279 0.67 -21.02 12.66
C VAL A 279 1.78 -20.11 13.19
N ALA A 280 1.49 -18.83 13.41
CA ALA A 280 2.49 -17.86 13.87
C ALA A 280 3.03 -18.15 15.28
N GLU A 281 2.21 -18.69 16.19
CA GLU A 281 2.58 -18.96 17.58
C GLU A 281 3.32 -20.28 17.78
N THR A 282 3.15 -21.24 16.88
CA THR A 282 3.67 -22.62 17.04
C THR A 282 4.82 -22.97 16.11
N LEU A 283 5.16 -22.09 15.16
CA LEU A 283 6.18 -22.35 14.16
C LEU A 283 7.55 -22.70 14.80
N PRO A 284 8.29 -23.69 14.28
CA PRO A 284 9.67 -23.91 14.67
C PRO A 284 10.55 -22.68 14.44
N VAL A 285 11.60 -22.53 15.24
CA VAL A 285 12.49 -21.34 15.24
C VAL A 285 13.18 -21.13 13.88
N ASP A 286 13.48 -22.22 13.19
CA ASP A 286 14.11 -22.31 11.88
C ASP A 286 13.11 -22.38 10.72
N ALA A 287 11.81 -22.35 11.02
CA ALA A 287 10.76 -22.29 10.01
C ALA A 287 10.27 -20.85 9.79
N ARG A 288 9.67 -20.60 8.62
CA ARG A 288 8.97 -19.34 8.32
C ARG A 288 7.81 -19.53 7.35
N VAL A 289 6.77 -18.73 7.53
CA VAL A 289 5.69 -18.60 6.55
C VAL A 289 6.21 -17.83 5.34
N ILE A 290 6.13 -18.43 4.15
CA ILE A 290 6.51 -17.81 2.88
C ILE A 290 5.35 -17.00 2.30
N LYS A 291 4.14 -17.55 2.37
CA LYS A 291 2.93 -16.89 1.90
C LYS A 291 1.70 -17.46 2.59
N THR A 292 0.66 -16.64 2.65
CA THR A 292 -0.70 -17.03 3.02
C THR A 292 -1.62 -16.80 1.82
N LEU A 293 -2.56 -17.71 1.62
CA LEU A 293 -3.54 -17.67 0.53
C LEU A 293 -4.92 -18.00 1.12
N GLY A 294 -5.55 -17.01 1.76
CA GLY A 294 -6.81 -17.24 2.46
C GLY A 294 -6.63 -18.22 3.62
N ASP A 295 -7.15 -19.43 3.44
CA ASP A 295 -7.12 -20.57 4.36
C ASP A 295 -5.85 -21.44 4.27
N GLU A 296 -4.97 -21.18 3.29
CA GLU A 296 -3.73 -21.93 3.11
C GLU A 296 -2.51 -21.13 3.60
N VAL A 297 -1.54 -21.80 4.22
CA VAL A 297 -0.20 -21.29 4.48
C VAL A 297 0.87 -22.18 3.85
N MET A 298 1.89 -21.54 3.26
CA MET A 298 3.12 -22.20 2.83
C MET A 298 4.23 -21.88 3.82
N VAL A 299 4.80 -22.91 4.44
CA VAL A 299 5.89 -22.80 5.41
C VAL A 299 7.14 -23.48 4.86
N ILE A 300 8.30 -22.89 5.11
CA ILE A 300 9.60 -23.47 4.80
C ILE A 300 10.39 -23.65 6.10
N GLY A 301 11.17 -24.72 6.23
CA GLY A 301 12.05 -24.97 7.37
C GLY A 301 13.33 -25.68 6.96
N ALA A 302 14.39 -25.54 7.75
CA ALA A 302 15.68 -26.19 7.50
C ALA A 302 15.66 -27.65 7.97
N ASP A 303 15.01 -27.95 9.10
CA ASP A 303 14.83 -29.32 9.61
C ASP A 303 13.49 -29.96 9.16
N PRO A 304 13.51 -30.97 8.29
CA PRO A 304 12.30 -31.71 7.90
C PRO A 304 11.60 -32.41 9.08
N GLY A 305 12.35 -32.83 10.10
CA GLY A 305 11.82 -33.49 11.29
C GLY A 305 11.00 -32.54 12.14
N ALA A 306 11.58 -31.39 12.51
CA ALA A 306 10.87 -30.32 13.23
C ALA A 306 9.65 -29.82 12.46
N LEU A 307 9.76 -29.60 11.15
CA LEU A 307 8.64 -29.12 10.34
C LEU A 307 7.52 -30.16 10.25
N SER A 308 7.86 -31.46 10.14
CA SER A 308 6.86 -32.54 10.14
C SER A 308 6.15 -32.68 11.48
N ALA A 309 6.90 -32.59 12.59
CA ALA A 309 6.33 -32.63 13.93
C ALA A 309 5.40 -31.44 14.19
N TRP A 310 5.80 -30.25 13.74
CA TRP A 310 4.96 -29.05 13.78
C TRP A 310 3.66 -29.22 12.99
N ALA A 311 3.74 -29.72 11.75
CA ALA A 311 2.55 -29.91 10.90
C ALA A 311 1.53 -30.87 11.55
N VAL A 312 2.01 -31.94 12.20
CA VAL A 312 1.15 -32.85 12.99
C VAL A 312 0.57 -32.15 14.23
N GLY A 313 1.39 -31.37 14.94
CA GLY A 313 0.94 -30.62 16.12
C GLY A 313 -0.11 -29.55 15.82
N LEU A 314 0.00 -28.89 14.66
CA LEU A 314 -0.92 -27.85 14.20
C LEU A 314 -2.37 -28.36 14.09
N GLN A 315 -2.56 -29.62 13.71
CA GLN A 315 -3.88 -30.26 13.65
C GLN A 315 -4.57 -30.31 15.02
N GLY A 316 -3.80 -30.40 16.10
CA GLY A 316 -4.30 -30.42 17.48
C GLY A 316 -4.46 -29.04 18.11
N ALA A 317 -3.94 -27.98 17.48
CA ALA A 317 -4.02 -26.61 17.99
C ALA A 317 -5.34 -25.90 17.64
N VAL A 318 -6.13 -26.47 16.74
CA VAL A 318 -7.42 -25.92 16.30
C VAL A 318 -8.56 -26.49 17.15
N ALA A 319 -9.50 -25.64 17.57
CA ALA A 319 -10.54 -25.98 18.54
C ALA A 319 -11.54 -27.04 18.01
N PRO A 320 -12.11 -27.90 18.88
CA PRO A 320 -13.15 -28.84 18.49
C PRO A 320 -14.37 -28.13 17.86
N GLY A 321 -14.75 -28.52 16.63
CA GLY A 321 -15.88 -27.93 15.89
C GLY A 321 -15.50 -26.91 14.82
N GLU A 322 -14.20 -26.66 14.65
CA GLU A 322 -13.61 -25.87 13.55
C GLU A 322 -13.00 -26.79 12.48
N PRO A 323 -12.88 -26.32 11.23
CA PRO A 323 -12.18 -27.08 10.20
C PRO A 323 -10.71 -27.29 10.61
N PRO A 324 -10.21 -28.55 10.62
CA PRO A 324 -8.81 -28.81 10.93
C PRO A 324 -7.90 -28.36 9.76
N PRO A 325 -6.66 -27.95 10.06
CA PRO A 325 -5.64 -27.62 9.06
C PRO A 325 -4.91 -28.85 8.49
#